data_AF-A0A5B9WCI7-F1
#
_entry.id   AF-A0A5B9WCI7-F1
#
_cell.length_a   1.000
_cell.length_b   1.000
_cell.length_c   1.000
_cell.angle_alpha   90.00
_cell.angle_beta   90.00
_cell.angle_gamma   90.00
#
_symmetry.space_group_name_H-M   'P 1'
#
loop_
_entity.id
_entity.type
_entity.pdbx_description
1 polymer ?
#
loop_
_entity_poly.entity_id
_entity_poly.type
_entity_poly.pdbx_seq_one_letter_code
_entity_poly.pdbx_strand_id
1 'polypeptide(L)'
;MNGHGIPLIWSQIAEGGAGAAAPGSAAAGNAGSMALLAFRRWCSGLTLSSPGPAPGADGLRILLIALAALLVLAVACQGIGTALRQLLDLPGHVGLARRATGRVWGAGQLVAAMITVTVLSWTGGLSLGFLSERSDRWKNDMALVSRSRSAGEMALEQGALAALTPLRDVAGLGDNLPILSLAVYLIFRASSGMVSPAMKKADVAAIRGGRAVEGSGWATVVWGCGSLYVLYRIVSRASGGADLPLGGCLLIEAVVVPILMIVCDGFLLAWLLTELRNAGLPGVGADEERFRPDSALRLMPAAMLGCLAALPSRYLGTLVFLSLQHLPRSVGSGAGGRAIRWLLGWGLVDVQGASLVAVGLVGVVAWGRGGLREVLRGGRRLLRAEGGHLVATTAMSAIATALLAGLAYSVLLLLPLAGWVLPAADSYSHYATLPAGLWTLAGLIELAQRSLPTARALAPEAVDDARGPGEAAPASDAIGGGPDGPLAVAAGIGV
;
A
#
# COMPACT_ATOMS: atom_id res chain seq x y z
N MET A 1 18.03 -20.45 25.62
CA MET A 1 18.29 -19.00 25.43
C MET A 1 17.20 -18.22 26.14
N ASN A 2 17.56 -17.28 27.01
CA ASN A 2 16.69 -16.75 28.06
C ASN A 2 15.57 -15.85 27.54
N GLY A 3 14.36 -16.39 27.38
CA GLY A 3 13.12 -15.65 27.11
C GLY A 3 12.67 -14.67 28.21
N HIS A 4 13.47 -14.48 29.26
CA HIS A 4 13.18 -13.57 30.37
C HIS A 4 13.43 -12.07 30.06
N GLY A 5 14.11 -11.74 28.96
CA GLY A 5 14.39 -10.35 28.60
C GLY A 5 13.20 -9.59 28.01
N ILE A 6 12.36 -10.27 27.23
CA ILE A 6 11.21 -9.66 26.55
C ILE A 6 10.14 -9.19 27.55
N PRO A 7 9.71 -10.01 28.54
CA PRO A 7 8.73 -9.58 29.55
C PRO A 7 9.16 -8.33 30.34
N LEU A 8 10.46 -8.17 30.59
CA LEU A 8 11.03 -7.11 31.42
C LEU A 8 11.06 -5.76 30.68
N ILE A 9 11.21 -5.76 29.36
CA ILE A 9 11.10 -4.52 28.55
C ILE A 9 9.65 -4.05 28.48
N TRP A 10 8.70 -4.99 28.31
CA TRP A 10 7.27 -4.64 28.27
C TRP A 10 6.75 -4.12 29.60
N SER A 11 7.23 -4.64 30.74
CA SER A 11 6.90 -4.06 32.05
C SER A 11 7.44 -2.65 32.24
N GLN A 12 8.58 -2.30 31.62
CA GLN A 12 9.18 -0.96 31.70
C GLN A 12 8.51 0.09 30.79
N ILE A 13 7.78 -0.34 29.75
CA ILE A 13 7.01 0.59 28.90
C ILE A 13 5.87 1.23 29.71
N ALA A 14 5.35 0.54 30.73
CA ALA A 14 4.32 1.06 31.64
C ALA A 14 4.76 2.33 32.41
N GLU A 15 6.06 2.53 32.59
CA GLU A 15 6.62 3.65 33.38
C GLU A 15 7.08 4.83 32.50
N GLY A 16 7.19 4.64 31.17
CA GLY A 16 7.83 5.59 30.26
C GLY A 16 6.88 6.45 29.41
N GLY A 17 5.57 6.22 29.47
CA GLY A 17 4.58 7.02 28.74
C GLY A 17 4.42 8.42 29.33
N ALA A 18 4.56 9.46 28.50
CA ALA A 18 4.43 10.85 28.92
C ALA A 18 3.03 11.14 29.50
N GLY A 19 2.98 11.28 30.82
CA GLY A 19 1.78 11.65 31.57
C GLY A 19 1.77 10.93 32.91
N ALA A 20 2.19 11.61 33.97
CA ALA A 20 2.03 11.14 35.33
C ALA A 20 0.53 10.90 35.60
N ALA A 21 0.10 9.63 35.54
CA ALA A 21 -1.22 9.24 35.98
C ALA A 21 -1.31 9.48 37.49
N ALA A 22 -2.36 10.17 37.92
CA ALA A 22 -2.66 10.40 39.33
C ALA A 22 -2.70 9.07 40.10
N PRO A 23 -2.23 9.03 41.36
CA PRO A 23 -2.23 7.81 42.16
C PRO A 23 -3.68 7.54 42.61
N GLY A 24 -4.43 6.75 41.83
CA GLY A 24 -5.84 6.53 42.15
C GLY A 24 -6.62 5.45 41.39
N SER A 25 -6.05 4.74 40.40
CA SER A 25 -6.77 3.61 39.77
C SER A 25 -5.85 2.42 39.45
N ALA A 26 -5.40 1.75 40.51
CA ALA A 26 -4.76 0.44 40.40
C ALA A 26 -5.79 -0.66 40.09
N ALA A 27 -6.37 -0.68 38.88
CA ALA A 27 -7.13 -1.84 38.34
C ALA A 27 -7.46 -1.80 36.83
N ALA A 28 -6.80 -0.98 36.00
CA ALA A 28 -7.09 -0.90 34.56
C ALA A 28 -5.88 -1.35 33.72
N GLY A 29 -5.96 -2.53 33.08
CA GLY A 29 -5.07 -3.08 32.03
C GLY A 29 -3.57 -2.82 32.15
N ASN A 30 -2.76 -3.85 32.43
CA ASN A 30 -1.29 -3.75 32.43
C ASN A 30 -0.79 -3.09 31.12
N ALA A 31 -0.27 -1.86 31.19
CA ALA A 31 0.15 -1.09 30.01
C ALA A 31 1.17 -1.84 29.15
N GLY A 32 2.03 -2.66 29.76
CA GLY A 32 2.95 -3.54 29.02
C GLY A 32 2.23 -4.61 28.19
N SER A 33 1.12 -5.15 28.69
CA SER A 33 0.29 -6.12 27.95
C SER A 33 -0.47 -5.49 26.79
N MET A 34 -0.93 -4.25 26.94
CA MET A 34 -1.56 -3.48 25.86
C MET A 34 -0.56 -3.13 24.76
N ALA A 35 0.64 -2.66 25.13
CA ALA A 35 1.70 -2.38 24.18
C ALA A 35 2.15 -3.65 23.43
N LEU A 36 2.29 -4.79 24.13
CA LEU A 36 2.60 -6.07 23.48
C LEU A 36 1.48 -6.51 22.52
N LEU A 37 0.21 -6.37 22.92
CA LEU A 37 -0.93 -6.68 22.07
C LEU A 37 -0.94 -5.80 20.82
N ALA A 38 -0.74 -4.49 20.98
CA ALA A 38 -0.69 -3.55 19.87
C ALA A 38 0.43 -3.89 18.89
N PHE A 39 1.61 -4.21 19.41
CA PHE A 39 2.75 -4.64 18.61
C PHE A 39 2.48 -5.98 17.87
N ARG A 40 1.89 -6.97 18.56
CA ARG A 40 1.50 -8.26 17.95
C ARG A 40 0.52 -8.05 16.80
N ARG A 41 -0.53 -7.25 16.98
CA ARG A 41 -1.52 -6.96 15.93
C ARG A 41 -0.90 -6.26 14.73
N TRP A 42 0.09 -5.39 14.96
CA TRP A 42 0.86 -4.77 13.87
C TRP A 42 1.72 -5.79 13.11
N CYS A 43 2.51 -6.62 13.82
CA CYS A 43 3.40 -7.58 13.18
C CYS A 43 2.68 -8.76 12.50
N SER A 44 1.55 -9.22 13.04
CA SER A 44 0.84 -10.39 12.53
C SER A 44 -0.16 -10.05 11.44
N GLY A 45 -0.86 -8.93 11.61
CA GLY A 45 -2.02 -8.55 10.81
C GLY A 45 -1.91 -7.20 10.13
N LEU A 46 -0.89 -6.37 10.41
CA LEU A 46 -0.82 -4.96 9.94
C LEU A 46 -1.97 -4.09 10.46
N THR A 47 -2.51 -4.44 11.63
CA THR A 47 -3.51 -3.63 12.32
C THR A 47 -2.80 -2.76 13.37
N LEU A 48 -2.67 -1.45 13.08
CA LEU A 48 -2.21 -0.49 14.08
C LEU A 48 -3.20 -0.42 15.25
N SER A 49 -2.67 -0.36 16.47
CA SER A 49 -3.48 -0.37 17.69
C SER A 49 -2.89 0.58 18.72
N SER A 50 -3.76 1.13 19.58
CA SER A 50 -3.33 1.98 20.68
C SER A 50 -2.57 1.14 21.72
N PRO A 51 -1.30 1.47 22.03
CA PRO A 51 -0.53 0.77 23.07
C PRO A 51 -0.94 1.22 24.48
N GLY A 52 -1.68 2.33 24.61
CA GLY A 52 -2.13 2.86 25.90
C GLY A 52 -3.26 2.02 26.51
N PRO A 53 -3.40 1.97 27.84
CA PRO A 53 -4.53 1.31 28.47
C PRO A 53 -5.82 2.11 28.34
N ALA A 54 -5.77 3.44 28.36
CA ALA A 54 -6.94 4.29 28.24
C ALA A 54 -7.33 4.53 26.77
N PRO A 55 -8.64 4.72 26.47
CA PRO A 55 -9.07 5.20 25.17
C PRO A 55 -8.53 6.61 24.92
N GLY A 56 -8.14 6.90 23.67
CA GLY A 56 -7.50 8.16 23.31
C GLY A 56 -7.71 8.60 21.86
N ALA A 57 -7.59 9.91 21.63
CA ALA A 57 -7.68 10.52 20.30
C ALA A 57 -6.30 10.65 19.62
N ASP A 58 -5.27 9.97 20.10
CA ASP A 58 -3.89 10.19 19.66
C ASP A 58 -3.69 9.80 18.20
N GLY A 59 -4.32 8.72 17.71
CA GLY A 59 -4.31 8.38 16.28
C GLY A 59 -4.85 9.50 15.39
N LEU A 60 -5.95 10.16 15.81
CA LEU A 60 -6.52 11.31 15.11
C LEU A 60 -5.59 12.53 15.18
N ARG A 61 -4.99 12.80 16.35
CA ARG A 61 -4.01 13.90 16.49
C ARG A 61 -2.82 13.70 15.56
N ILE A 62 -2.25 12.50 15.52
CA ILE A 62 -1.14 12.15 14.63
C ILE A 62 -1.54 12.35 13.17
N LEU A 63 -2.76 11.92 12.78
CA LEU A 63 -3.27 12.14 11.42
C LEU A 63 -3.35 13.63 11.08
N LEU A 64 -3.93 14.44 11.96
CA LEU A 64 -4.07 15.88 11.75
C LEU A 64 -2.70 16.57 11.65
N ILE A 65 -1.74 16.19 12.48
CA ILE A 65 -0.35 16.68 12.42
C ILE A 65 0.29 16.29 11.08
N ALA A 66 0.12 15.05 10.63
CA ALA A 66 0.69 14.58 9.37
C ALA A 66 0.09 15.31 8.15
N LEU A 67 -1.22 15.51 8.12
CA LEU A 67 -1.90 16.29 7.08
C LEU A 67 -1.47 17.76 7.09
N ALA A 68 -1.34 18.36 8.28
CA ALA A 68 -0.83 19.71 8.44
C ALA A 68 0.62 19.82 7.94
N ALA A 69 1.48 18.86 8.28
CA ALA A 69 2.86 18.81 7.81
C ALA A 69 2.96 18.67 6.29
N LEU A 70 2.13 17.82 5.68
CA LEU A 70 2.05 17.66 4.23
C LEU A 70 1.55 18.96 3.56
N LEU A 71 0.57 19.65 4.15
CA LEU A 71 0.10 20.95 3.68
C LEU A 71 1.18 22.02 3.77
N VAL A 72 1.91 22.10 4.88
CA VAL A 72 3.05 23.01 5.04
C VAL A 72 4.11 22.73 3.97
N LEU A 73 4.39 21.47 3.68
CA LEU A 73 5.34 21.08 2.62
C LEU A 73 4.83 21.49 1.23
N ALA A 74 3.54 21.34 0.95
CA ALA A 74 2.92 21.82 -0.29
C ALA A 74 3.01 23.35 -0.41
N VAL A 75 2.66 24.09 0.65
CA VAL A 75 2.78 25.56 0.71
C VAL A 75 4.22 26.01 0.49
N ALA A 76 5.20 25.34 1.11
CA ALA A 76 6.61 25.66 0.94
C ALA A 76 7.09 25.40 -0.51
N CYS A 77 6.51 24.43 -1.21
CA CYS A 77 6.89 24.08 -2.59
C CYS A 77 6.16 24.90 -3.67
N GLN A 78 4.91 25.31 -3.43
CA GLN A 78 4.01 25.91 -4.44
C GLN A 78 3.63 27.37 -4.17
N GLY A 79 3.84 27.84 -2.93
CA GLY A 79 3.23 29.05 -2.41
C GLY A 79 1.82 28.82 -1.84
N ILE A 80 1.42 29.67 -0.89
CA ILE A 80 0.16 29.51 -0.14
C ILE A 80 -1.09 29.55 -1.02
N GLY A 81 -1.16 30.49 -1.98
CA GLY A 81 -2.33 30.67 -2.83
C GLY A 81 -2.60 29.47 -3.73
N THR A 82 -1.57 28.91 -4.36
CA THR A 82 -1.70 27.74 -5.25
C THR A 82 -2.07 26.49 -4.46
N ALA A 83 -1.39 26.23 -3.33
CA ALA A 83 -1.65 25.06 -2.50
C ALA A 83 -3.09 25.06 -1.97
N LEU A 84 -3.58 26.19 -1.45
CA LEU A 84 -4.95 26.31 -0.96
C LEU A 84 -6.00 26.24 -2.08
N ARG A 85 -5.73 26.84 -3.25
CA ARG A 85 -6.61 26.74 -4.41
C ARG A 85 -6.79 25.28 -4.85
N GLN A 86 -5.70 24.53 -4.95
CA GLN A 86 -5.73 23.10 -5.29
C GLN A 86 -6.42 22.26 -4.20
N LEU A 87 -6.15 22.56 -2.92
CA LEU A 87 -6.80 21.88 -1.80
C LEU A 87 -8.32 22.03 -1.82
N LEU A 88 -8.82 23.20 -2.25
CA LEU A 88 -10.25 23.52 -2.30
C LEU A 88 -10.89 23.31 -3.69
N ASP A 89 -10.16 22.79 -4.67
CA ASP A 89 -10.67 22.53 -6.02
C ASP A 89 -11.54 21.25 -6.06
N LEU A 90 -12.79 21.39 -5.58
CA LEU A 90 -13.77 20.31 -5.56
C LEU A 90 -14.00 19.66 -6.93
N PRO A 91 -14.19 20.41 -8.05
CA PRO A 91 -14.27 19.81 -9.38
C PRO A 91 -13.04 18.98 -9.74
N GLY A 92 -11.83 19.49 -9.43
CA GLY A 92 -10.58 18.78 -9.63
C GLY A 92 -10.50 17.47 -8.84
N HIS A 93 -10.95 17.47 -7.59
CA HIS A 93 -11.00 16.28 -6.73
C HIS A 93 -12.02 15.25 -7.24
N VAL A 94 -13.20 15.69 -7.67
CA VAL A 94 -14.21 14.79 -8.29
C VAL A 94 -13.67 14.18 -9.58
N GLY A 95 -13.01 14.97 -10.43
CA GLY A 95 -12.38 14.49 -11.66
C GLY A 95 -11.22 13.53 -11.39
N LEU A 96 -10.45 13.74 -10.32
CA LEU A 96 -9.43 12.81 -9.85
C LEU A 96 -10.06 11.50 -9.36
N ALA A 97 -11.09 11.58 -8.52
CA ALA A 97 -11.79 10.42 -7.99
C ALA A 97 -12.38 9.56 -9.11
N ARG A 98 -13.04 10.17 -10.11
CA ARG A 98 -13.57 9.46 -11.29
C ARG A 98 -12.49 8.73 -12.07
N ARG A 99 -11.35 9.38 -12.34
CA ARG A 99 -10.23 8.76 -13.06
C ARG A 99 -9.57 7.63 -12.26
N ALA A 100 -9.38 7.82 -10.96
CA ALA A 100 -8.88 6.78 -10.07
C ALA A 100 -9.81 5.56 -10.06
N THR A 101 -11.13 5.77 -9.92
CA THR A 101 -12.12 4.70 -10.00
C THR A 101 -12.12 4.01 -11.37
N GLY A 102 -12.02 4.78 -12.46
CA GLY A 102 -11.92 4.23 -13.81
C GLY A 102 -10.72 3.29 -13.98
N ARG A 103 -9.54 3.64 -13.43
CA ARG A 103 -8.35 2.77 -13.43
C ARG A 103 -8.56 1.50 -12.62
N VAL A 104 -9.13 1.60 -11.42
CA VAL A 104 -9.42 0.43 -10.58
C VAL A 104 -10.37 -0.52 -11.31
N TRP A 105 -11.41 0.02 -11.96
CA TRP A 105 -12.36 -0.78 -12.72
C TRP A 105 -11.75 -1.38 -14.00
N GLY A 106 -10.90 -0.63 -14.69
CA GLY A 106 -10.12 -1.12 -15.83
C GLY A 106 -9.16 -2.25 -15.44
N ALA A 107 -8.68 -2.28 -14.19
CA ALA A 107 -7.90 -3.37 -13.62
C ALA A 107 -8.77 -4.45 -12.94
N GLY A 108 -10.04 -4.59 -13.32
CA GLY A 108 -11.04 -5.40 -12.61
C GLY A 108 -10.64 -6.85 -12.35
N GLN A 109 -9.92 -7.51 -13.28
CA GLN A 109 -9.42 -8.88 -13.08
C GLN A 109 -8.39 -8.97 -11.95
N LEU A 110 -7.43 -8.04 -11.90
CA LEU A 110 -6.45 -7.96 -10.82
C LEU A 110 -7.14 -7.70 -9.49
N VAL A 111 -8.10 -6.76 -9.47
CA VAL A 111 -8.88 -6.43 -8.28
C VAL A 111 -9.64 -7.66 -7.78
N ALA A 112 -10.32 -8.38 -8.68
CA ALA A 112 -11.04 -9.61 -8.35
C ALA A 112 -10.09 -10.71 -7.81
N ALA A 113 -8.94 -10.91 -8.44
CA ALA A 113 -7.92 -11.85 -7.99
C ALA A 113 -7.39 -11.47 -6.60
N MET A 114 -7.04 -10.20 -6.37
CA MET A 114 -6.56 -9.71 -5.09
C MET A 114 -7.59 -9.90 -3.98
N ILE A 115 -8.85 -9.53 -4.23
CA ILE A 115 -9.95 -9.72 -3.28
C ILE A 115 -10.11 -11.21 -2.96
N THR A 116 -10.22 -12.06 -3.98
CA THR A 116 -10.45 -13.50 -3.82
C THR A 116 -9.33 -14.14 -3.01
N VAL A 117 -8.08 -13.87 -3.39
CA VAL A 117 -6.92 -14.48 -2.73
C VAL A 117 -6.74 -13.93 -1.30
N THR A 118 -7.05 -12.66 -1.06
CA THR A 118 -7.05 -12.08 0.29
C THR A 118 -8.10 -12.73 1.19
N VAL A 119 -9.32 -12.88 0.70
CA VAL A 119 -10.40 -13.56 1.44
C VAL A 119 -10.02 -15.02 1.73
N LEU A 120 -9.48 -15.75 0.75
CA LEU A 120 -9.03 -17.13 0.96
C LEU A 120 -7.89 -17.23 1.97
N SER A 121 -6.86 -16.39 1.84
CA SER A 121 -5.71 -16.36 2.75
C SER A 121 -6.15 -16.10 4.19
N TRP A 122 -7.04 -15.13 4.37
CA TRP A 122 -7.56 -14.76 5.67
C TRP A 122 -8.49 -15.84 6.26
N THR A 123 -9.47 -16.30 5.50
CA THR A 123 -10.44 -17.31 5.96
C THR A 123 -9.71 -18.61 6.35
N GLY A 124 -8.74 -19.03 5.55
CA GLY A 124 -7.86 -20.16 5.89
C GLY A 124 -7.05 -19.90 7.16
N GLY A 125 -6.51 -18.69 7.30
CA GLY A 125 -5.76 -18.27 8.49
C GLY A 125 -6.58 -18.30 9.78
N LEU A 126 -7.81 -17.76 9.77
CA LEU A 126 -8.71 -17.81 10.92
C LEU A 126 -9.15 -19.24 11.24
N SER A 127 -9.54 -20.02 10.21
CA SER A 127 -9.99 -21.40 10.40
C SER A 127 -8.89 -22.24 11.05
N LEU A 128 -7.66 -22.14 10.55
CA LEU A 128 -6.50 -22.83 11.13
C LEU A 128 -6.19 -22.31 12.55
N GLY A 129 -6.30 -21.00 12.80
CA GLY A 129 -6.07 -20.43 14.12
C GLY A 129 -7.10 -20.89 15.14
N PHE A 130 -8.38 -20.94 14.75
CA PHE A 130 -9.47 -21.43 15.60
C PHE A 130 -9.28 -22.92 15.95
N LEU A 131 -8.86 -23.75 14.99
CA LEU A 131 -8.62 -25.18 15.19
C LEU A 131 -7.34 -25.49 16.00
N SER A 132 -6.35 -24.59 16.04
CA SER A 132 -5.04 -24.82 16.66
C SER A 132 -4.92 -24.32 18.11
N GLU A 133 -6.01 -24.40 18.90
CA GLU A 133 -6.08 -23.97 20.31
C GLU A 133 -5.72 -22.49 20.57
N ARG A 134 -5.71 -21.63 19.53
CA ARG A 134 -5.45 -20.18 19.71
C ARG A 134 -6.67 -19.41 20.20
N SER A 135 -7.82 -20.06 20.29
CA SER A 135 -9.09 -19.48 20.74
C SER A 135 -8.99 -18.89 22.14
N ASP A 136 -8.30 -19.56 23.07
CA ASP A 136 -8.11 -19.07 24.45
C ASP A 136 -7.21 -17.83 24.50
N ARG A 137 -6.17 -17.80 23.66
CA ARG A 137 -5.29 -16.63 23.54
C ARG A 137 -6.06 -15.41 23.05
N TRP A 138 -6.81 -15.56 21.96
CA TRP A 138 -7.57 -14.44 21.43
C TRP A 138 -8.72 -14.02 22.34
N LYS A 139 -9.27 -14.94 23.13
CA LYS A 139 -10.22 -14.63 24.20
C LYS A 139 -9.56 -13.75 25.27
N ASN A 140 -8.32 -14.04 25.66
CA ASN A 140 -7.56 -13.19 26.58
C ASN A 140 -7.23 -11.83 25.98
N ASP A 141 -6.83 -11.77 24.71
CA ASP A 141 -6.57 -10.51 23.99
C ASP A 141 -7.86 -9.66 23.92
N MET A 142 -9.01 -10.26 23.60
CA MET A 142 -10.31 -9.59 23.59
C MET A 142 -10.72 -9.10 24.99
N ALA A 143 -10.54 -9.94 26.02
CA ALA A 143 -10.83 -9.58 27.41
C ALA A 143 -9.91 -8.46 27.92
N LEU A 144 -8.66 -8.40 27.45
CA LEU A 144 -7.73 -7.34 27.80
C LEU A 144 -8.21 -5.98 27.26
N VAL A 145 -8.60 -5.92 25.99
CA VAL A 145 -9.05 -4.66 25.37
C VAL A 145 -10.41 -4.23 25.96
N SER A 146 -11.37 -5.15 26.09
CA SER A 146 -12.73 -4.85 26.56
C SER A 146 -12.81 -4.39 28.02
N ARG A 147 -11.80 -4.69 28.85
CA ARG A 147 -11.69 -4.15 30.22
C ARG A 147 -11.48 -2.65 30.29
N SER A 148 -10.92 -2.08 29.22
CA SER A 148 -10.44 -0.70 29.22
C SER A 148 -11.21 0.21 28.27
N ARG A 149 -11.97 -0.38 27.35
CA ARG A 149 -12.65 0.31 26.25
C ARG A 149 -14.03 -0.28 26.01
N SER A 150 -14.99 0.59 25.79
CA SER A 150 -16.27 0.21 25.18
C SER A 150 -16.09 -0.17 23.70
N ALA A 151 -17.10 -0.87 23.15
CA ALA A 151 -17.11 -1.23 21.73
C ALA A 151 -17.02 0.00 20.80
N GLY A 152 -17.72 1.09 21.16
CA GLY A 152 -17.68 2.33 20.40
C GLY A 152 -16.31 3.00 20.42
N GLU A 153 -15.66 3.05 21.59
CA GLU A 153 -14.29 3.58 21.71
C GLU A 153 -13.29 2.75 20.92
N MET A 154 -13.39 1.42 20.98
CA MET A 154 -12.54 0.54 20.15
C MET A 154 -12.73 0.82 18.66
N ALA A 155 -13.98 0.92 18.19
CA ALA A 155 -14.26 1.20 16.79
C ALA A 155 -13.73 2.57 16.33
N LEU A 156 -13.91 3.61 17.15
CA LEU A 156 -13.41 4.96 16.87
C LEU A 156 -11.88 5.02 16.85
N GLU A 157 -11.22 4.41 17.84
CA GLU A 157 -9.76 4.32 17.89
C GLU A 157 -9.18 3.57 16.69
N GLN A 158 -9.79 2.44 16.33
CA GLN A 158 -9.34 1.62 15.21
C GLN A 158 -9.57 2.34 13.88
N GLY A 159 -10.68 3.07 13.72
CA GLY A 159 -10.90 3.96 12.59
C GLY A 159 -9.80 5.03 12.51
N ALA A 160 -9.51 5.73 13.61
CA ALA A 160 -8.49 6.77 13.65
C ALA A 160 -7.08 6.24 13.33
N LEU A 161 -6.72 5.06 13.82
CA LEU A 161 -5.43 4.42 13.56
C LEU A 161 -5.33 3.86 12.14
N ALA A 162 -6.41 3.30 11.60
CA ALA A 162 -6.45 2.81 10.22
C ALA A 162 -6.25 3.96 9.22
N ALA A 163 -6.74 5.16 9.54
CA ALA A 163 -6.55 6.40 8.77
C ALA A 163 -5.07 6.73 8.50
N LEU A 164 -4.15 6.28 9.36
CA LEU A 164 -2.70 6.47 9.21
C LEU A 164 -2.08 5.53 8.17
N THR A 165 -2.85 4.58 7.66
CA THR A 165 -2.37 3.46 6.85
C THR A 165 -3.22 3.20 5.59
N PRO A 166 -3.54 4.23 4.77
CA PRO A 166 -4.45 4.07 3.63
C PRO A 166 -3.93 3.09 2.57
N LEU A 167 -2.61 2.84 2.52
CA LEU A 167 -1.98 1.91 1.59
C LEU A 167 -1.59 0.57 2.20
N ARG A 168 -1.97 0.24 3.46
CA ARG A 168 -1.46 -0.99 4.11
C ARG A 168 -1.76 -2.27 3.34
N ASP A 169 -2.98 -2.38 2.82
CA ASP A 169 -3.48 -3.61 2.22
C ASP A 169 -2.90 -3.84 0.82
N VAL A 170 -2.29 -2.81 0.22
CA VAL A 170 -1.67 -2.86 -1.11
C VAL A 170 -0.14 -2.82 -1.05
N ALA A 171 0.45 -2.19 -0.02
CA ALA A 171 1.90 -2.11 0.16
C ALA A 171 2.45 -3.24 1.05
N GLY A 172 1.61 -3.92 1.84
CA GLY A 172 1.99 -5.03 2.73
C GLY A 172 1.62 -6.42 2.20
N LEU A 173 1.41 -6.56 0.89
CA LEU A 173 0.90 -7.78 0.23
C LEU A 173 1.76 -9.02 0.45
N GLY A 174 3.03 -8.89 0.83
CA GLY A 174 3.90 -10.03 1.15
C GLY A 174 3.39 -10.90 2.31
N ASP A 175 2.46 -10.40 3.13
CA ASP A 175 1.83 -11.22 4.19
C ASP A 175 0.72 -12.14 3.67
N ASN A 176 0.23 -11.88 2.45
CA ASN A 176 -0.71 -12.74 1.75
C ASN A 176 0.06 -13.88 1.07
N LEU A 177 0.28 -14.97 1.82
CA LEU A 177 1.10 -16.11 1.36
C LEU A 177 0.65 -16.69 0.02
N PRO A 178 -0.65 -16.87 -0.28
CA PRO A 178 -1.07 -17.30 -1.60
C PRO A 178 -0.64 -16.35 -2.74
N ILE A 179 -0.83 -15.02 -2.58
CA ILE A 179 -0.38 -14.04 -3.59
C ILE A 179 1.14 -14.09 -3.75
N LEU A 180 1.88 -14.10 -2.64
CA LEU A 180 3.33 -14.16 -2.66
C LEU A 180 3.83 -15.45 -3.34
N SER A 181 3.24 -16.60 -3.01
CA SER A 181 3.63 -17.89 -3.58
C SER A 181 3.38 -17.93 -5.08
N LEU A 182 2.23 -17.39 -5.52
CA LEU A 182 1.91 -17.25 -6.94
C LEU A 182 2.92 -16.34 -7.65
N ALA A 183 3.22 -15.17 -7.09
CA ALA A 183 4.20 -14.24 -7.64
C ALA A 183 5.59 -14.89 -7.78
N VAL A 184 6.07 -15.57 -6.73
CA VAL A 184 7.35 -16.29 -6.73
C VAL A 184 7.37 -17.36 -7.81
N TYR A 185 6.31 -18.17 -7.92
CA TYR A 185 6.19 -19.20 -8.94
C TYR A 185 6.24 -18.62 -10.35
N LEU A 186 5.50 -17.54 -10.61
CA LEU A 186 5.47 -16.91 -11.93
C LEU A 186 6.83 -16.31 -12.32
N ILE A 187 7.53 -15.65 -11.39
CA ILE A 187 8.86 -15.07 -11.64
C ILE A 187 9.89 -16.18 -11.84
N PHE A 188 9.86 -17.23 -10.99
CA PHE A 188 10.75 -18.37 -11.14
C PHE A 188 10.58 -19.00 -12.52
N ARG A 189 9.33 -19.25 -12.93
CA ARG A 189 8.99 -19.80 -14.24
C ARG A 189 9.46 -18.90 -15.39
N ALA A 190 9.29 -17.59 -15.28
CA ALA A 190 9.79 -16.63 -16.25
C ALA A 190 11.33 -16.66 -16.34
N SER A 191 12.02 -16.67 -15.20
CA SER A 191 13.49 -16.65 -15.12
C SER A 191 14.16 -17.94 -15.60
N SER A 192 13.49 -19.08 -15.45
CA SER A 192 13.99 -20.41 -15.82
C SER A 192 13.73 -20.77 -17.29
N GLY A 193 13.09 -19.88 -18.06
CA GLY A 193 12.75 -20.16 -19.46
C GLY A 193 11.70 -21.27 -19.64
N MET A 194 11.02 -21.70 -18.57
CA MET A 194 9.94 -22.70 -18.57
C MET A 194 8.60 -22.11 -19.09
N VAL A 195 8.70 -21.28 -20.12
CA VAL A 195 7.56 -20.61 -20.76
C VAL A 195 6.83 -21.64 -21.62
N SER A 196 5.51 -21.77 -21.40
CA SER A 196 4.64 -22.69 -22.15
C SER A 196 4.74 -22.44 -23.67
N PRO A 197 4.61 -23.47 -24.52
CA PRO A 197 4.51 -23.30 -25.98
C PRO A 197 3.45 -22.27 -26.41
N ALA A 198 2.37 -22.12 -25.64
CA ALA A 198 1.31 -21.13 -25.88
C ALA A 198 1.78 -19.69 -25.62
N MET A 199 2.66 -19.48 -24.63
CA MET A 199 3.29 -18.19 -24.37
C MET A 199 4.45 -17.90 -25.34
N LYS A 200 5.14 -18.94 -25.86
CA LYS A 200 6.16 -18.77 -26.91
C LYS A 200 5.58 -18.28 -28.24
N LYS A 201 4.42 -18.79 -28.68
CA LYS A 201 3.73 -18.28 -29.89
C LYS A 201 3.34 -16.81 -29.76
N ALA A 202 3.00 -16.44 -28.54
CA ALA A 202 2.64 -15.11 -28.07
C ALA A 202 3.84 -14.14 -28.05
N ASP A 203 5.01 -14.60 -27.60
CA ASP A 203 6.26 -13.84 -27.60
C ASP A 203 6.82 -13.63 -29.02
N VAL A 204 6.69 -14.60 -29.93
CA VAL A 204 7.16 -14.44 -31.31
C VAL A 204 6.40 -13.30 -32.05
N ALA A 205 5.15 -13.03 -31.68
CA ALA A 205 4.39 -11.89 -32.20
C ALA A 205 4.84 -10.53 -31.59
N ALA A 206 5.23 -10.50 -30.31
CA ALA A 206 5.69 -9.30 -29.60
C ALA A 206 7.19 -8.96 -29.87
N ILE A 207 8.02 -9.98 -30.14
CA ILE A 207 9.46 -9.84 -30.44
C ILE A 207 9.71 -9.14 -31.77
N ARG A 208 8.71 -9.04 -32.67
CA ARG A 208 8.81 -8.18 -33.87
C ARG A 208 8.91 -6.68 -33.56
N GLY A 209 8.71 -6.24 -32.31
CA GLY A 209 8.86 -4.82 -31.90
C GLY A 209 9.66 -4.56 -30.61
N GLY A 210 9.97 -5.57 -29.79
CA GLY A 210 10.62 -5.36 -28.49
C GLY A 210 11.77 -6.33 -28.23
N ARG A 211 12.97 -5.80 -27.97
CA ARG A 211 14.11 -6.57 -27.45
C ARG A 211 13.68 -7.36 -26.21
N ALA A 212 13.79 -8.68 -26.28
CA ALA A 212 13.79 -9.54 -25.09
C ALA A 212 14.87 -9.01 -24.15
N VAL A 213 14.49 -8.55 -22.97
CA VAL A 213 15.47 -8.12 -21.97
C VAL A 213 16.07 -9.39 -21.38
N GLU A 214 17.31 -9.66 -21.76
CA GLU A 214 18.16 -10.64 -21.08
C GLU A 214 18.09 -10.43 -19.57
N GLY A 215 17.92 -11.53 -18.84
CA GLY A 215 17.37 -11.60 -17.48
C GLY A 215 17.81 -10.47 -16.54
N SER A 216 16.86 -9.64 -16.15
CA SER A 216 17.05 -8.68 -15.06
C SER A 216 17.49 -9.44 -13.81
N GLY A 217 18.66 -9.11 -13.25
CA GLY A 217 19.15 -9.73 -12.00
C GLY A 217 18.13 -9.64 -10.84
N TRP A 218 17.18 -8.71 -10.93
CA TRP A 218 16.04 -8.62 -10.02
C TRP A 218 15.12 -9.84 -10.05
N ALA A 219 14.99 -10.55 -11.17
CA ALA A 219 14.19 -11.78 -11.21
C ALA A 219 14.73 -12.80 -10.20
N THR A 220 16.04 -13.03 -10.21
CA THR A 220 16.74 -13.92 -9.28
C THR A 220 16.60 -13.47 -7.84
N VAL A 221 16.79 -12.17 -7.59
CA VAL A 221 16.64 -11.59 -6.25
C VAL A 221 15.21 -11.79 -5.73
N VAL A 222 14.19 -11.51 -6.55
CA VAL A 222 12.80 -11.57 -6.10
C VAL A 222 12.33 -13.00 -5.88
N TRP A 223 12.56 -13.95 -6.80
CA TRP A 223 12.11 -15.33 -6.57
C TRP A 223 12.91 -15.99 -5.44
N GLY A 224 14.21 -15.68 -5.30
CA GLY A 224 15.05 -16.18 -4.20
C GLY A 224 14.60 -15.63 -2.85
N CYS A 225 14.43 -14.30 -2.73
CA CYS A 225 13.94 -13.67 -1.50
C CYS A 225 12.52 -14.14 -1.16
N GLY A 226 11.64 -14.21 -2.16
CA GLY A 226 10.26 -14.64 -1.97
C GLY A 226 10.15 -16.10 -1.54
N SER A 227 10.95 -17.00 -2.12
CA SER A 227 10.99 -18.40 -1.69
C SER A 227 11.44 -18.53 -0.24
N LEU A 228 12.50 -17.79 0.15
CA LEU A 228 13.00 -17.79 1.52
C LEU A 228 11.98 -17.19 2.50
N TYR A 229 11.29 -16.11 2.11
CA TYR A 229 10.27 -15.48 2.94
C TYR A 229 9.01 -16.37 3.10
N VAL A 230 8.57 -17.04 2.03
CA VAL A 230 7.48 -18.03 2.10
C VAL A 230 7.86 -19.16 3.06
N LEU A 231 9.07 -19.72 2.92
CA LEU A 231 9.55 -20.77 3.81
C LEU A 231 9.59 -20.29 5.27
N TYR A 232 10.16 -19.12 5.52
CA TYR A 232 10.21 -18.49 6.83
C TYR A 232 8.80 -18.36 7.45
N ARG A 233 7.80 -17.92 6.68
CA ARG A 233 6.42 -17.76 7.16
C ARG A 233 5.73 -19.11 7.42
N ILE A 234 5.99 -20.13 6.60
CA ILE A 234 5.47 -21.49 6.82
C ILE A 234 6.04 -22.04 8.13
N VAL A 235 7.36 -21.93 8.34
CA VAL A 235 8.02 -22.38 9.57
C VAL A 235 7.53 -21.59 10.79
N SER A 236 7.34 -20.27 10.67
CA SER A 236 6.75 -19.41 11.72
C SER A 236 5.34 -19.85 12.10
N ARG A 237 4.51 -20.23 11.13
CA ARG A 237 3.17 -20.75 11.41
C ARG A 237 3.19 -22.13 12.04
N ALA A 238 4.05 -23.03 11.54
CA ALA A 238 4.17 -24.41 12.03
C ALA A 238 4.73 -24.50 13.47
N SER A 239 5.63 -23.59 13.83
CA SER A 239 6.23 -23.51 15.17
C SER A 239 5.33 -22.85 16.23
N GLY A 240 4.12 -22.42 15.87
CA GLY A 240 3.20 -21.73 16.78
C GLY A 240 3.55 -20.26 17.05
N GLY A 241 4.63 -19.75 16.45
CA GLY A 241 5.08 -18.36 16.53
C GLY A 241 4.36 -17.41 15.56
N ALA A 242 3.11 -17.66 15.20
CA ALA A 242 2.47 -16.97 14.06
C ALA A 242 2.25 -15.46 14.22
N ASP A 243 2.30 -14.93 15.45
CA ASP A 243 1.97 -13.53 15.73
C ASP A 243 3.21 -12.61 15.76
N LEU A 244 4.40 -13.18 15.95
CA LEU A 244 5.65 -12.45 16.06
C LEU A 244 6.68 -13.08 15.12
N PRO A 245 7.59 -12.29 14.55
CA PRO A 245 8.71 -12.83 13.81
C PRO A 245 9.42 -13.96 14.59
N LEU A 246 9.75 -15.08 13.92
CA LEU A 246 10.66 -16.05 14.52
C LEU A 246 11.98 -15.34 14.73
N GLY A 247 12.59 -15.54 15.90
CA GLY A 247 13.90 -15.00 16.19
C GLY A 247 14.70 -15.96 17.06
N GLY A 248 16.00 -15.68 17.17
CA GLY A 248 16.89 -16.39 18.08
C GLY A 248 17.71 -17.47 17.39
N CYS A 249 17.56 -17.61 16.07
CA CYS A 249 18.35 -18.50 15.25
C CYS A 249 19.71 -17.87 14.90
N LEU A 250 19.74 -16.63 14.39
CA LEU A 250 20.97 -15.92 13.99
C LEU A 250 20.82 -14.40 14.13
N LEU A 251 21.88 -13.69 14.52
CA LEU A 251 21.91 -12.20 14.57
C LEU A 251 21.54 -11.58 13.21
N ILE A 252 21.95 -12.22 12.12
CA ILE A 252 21.72 -11.74 10.76
C ILE A 252 20.23 -11.73 10.38
N GLU A 253 19.39 -12.54 11.05
CA GLU A 253 17.94 -12.61 10.83
C GLU A 253 17.25 -11.26 11.03
N ALA A 254 17.71 -10.48 12.02
CA ALA A 254 17.17 -9.16 12.32
C ALA A 254 17.25 -8.20 11.14
N VAL A 255 18.24 -8.37 10.27
CA VAL A 255 18.42 -7.56 9.06
C VAL A 255 17.84 -8.27 7.83
N VAL A 256 18.04 -9.58 7.72
CA VAL A 256 17.61 -10.37 6.57
C VAL A 256 16.10 -10.39 6.44
N VAL A 257 15.34 -10.64 7.52
CA VAL A 257 13.88 -10.75 7.43
C VAL A 257 13.23 -9.44 6.95
N PRO A 258 13.54 -8.24 7.51
CA PRO A 258 13.03 -6.99 6.96
C PRO A 258 13.42 -6.75 5.49
N ILE A 259 14.64 -7.14 5.07
CA ILE A 259 15.04 -7.03 3.66
C ILE A 259 14.19 -7.93 2.78
N LEU A 260 13.98 -9.19 3.16
CA LEU A 260 13.12 -10.12 2.45
C LEU A 260 11.70 -9.56 2.33
N MET A 261 11.15 -9.02 3.43
CA MET A 261 9.84 -8.36 3.44
C MET A 261 9.78 -7.21 2.43
N ILE A 262 10.73 -6.27 2.47
CA ILE A 262 10.76 -5.10 1.58
C ILE A 262 10.88 -5.52 0.11
N VAL A 263 11.69 -6.53 -0.20
CA VAL A 263 11.84 -7.04 -1.58
C VAL A 263 10.52 -7.66 -2.08
N CYS A 264 9.88 -8.48 -1.25
CA CYS A 264 8.62 -9.14 -1.60
C CYS A 264 7.47 -8.13 -1.76
N ASP A 265 7.31 -7.25 -0.76
CA ASP A 265 6.32 -6.18 -0.78
C ASP A 265 6.57 -5.23 -1.96
N GLY A 266 7.83 -4.85 -2.19
CA GLY A 266 8.23 -3.97 -3.29
C GLY A 266 7.91 -4.56 -4.65
N PHE A 267 8.13 -5.86 -4.87
CA PHE A 267 7.75 -6.51 -6.12
C PHE A 267 6.23 -6.54 -6.31
N LEU A 268 5.47 -6.92 -5.28
CA LEU A 268 4.01 -6.99 -5.37
C LEU A 268 3.39 -5.60 -5.58
N LEU A 269 3.93 -4.58 -4.92
CA LEU A 269 3.56 -3.19 -5.16
C LEU A 269 3.92 -2.75 -6.58
N ALA A 270 5.11 -3.09 -7.07
CA ALA A 270 5.51 -2.79 -8.45
C ALA A 270 4.55 -3.41 -9.47
N TRP A 271 4.16 -4.67 -9.26
CA TRP A 271 3.18 -5.35 -10.08
C TRP A 271 1.84 -4.58 -10.07
N LEU A 272 1.30 -4.29 -8.90
CA LEU A 272 0.04 -3.56 -8.77
C LEU A 272 0.10 -2.16 -9.43
N LEU A 273 1.20 -1.43 -9.24
CA LEU A 273 1.42 -0.12 -9.87
C LEU A 273 1.43 -0.23 -11.40
N THR A 274 2.08 -1.25 -11.96
CA THR A 274 2.12 -1.43 -13.42
C THR A 274 0.75 -1.75 -14.01
N GLU A 275 -0.04 -2.59 -13.35
CA GLU A 275 -1.39 -2.96 -13.82
C GLU A 275 -2.34 -1.76 -13.74
N LEU A 276 -2.40 -1.06 -12.60
CA LEU A 276 -3.26 0.12 -12.43
C LEU A 276 -2.86 1.28 -13.35
N ARG A 277 -1.56 1.45 -13.62
CA ARG A 277 -1.07 2.42 -14.60
C ARG A 277 -1.55 2.07 -16.00
N ASN A 278 -1.34 0.82 -16.42
CA ASN A 278 -1.65 0.36 -17.77
C ASN A 278 -3.18 0.32 -18.03
N ALA A 279 -3.98 -0.01 -17.01
CA ALA A 279 -5.44 0.00 -17.09
C ALA A 279 -6.05 1.37 -17.44
N GLY A 280 -5.31 2.46 -17.22
CA GLY A 280 -5.74 3.81 -17.61
C GLY A 280 -5.15 4.32 -18.91
N LEU A 281 -4.47 3.48 -19.71
CA LEU A 281 -3.94 3.85 -21.02
C LEU A 281 -4.85 3.32 -22.14
N PRO A 282 -5.24 4.16 -23.12
CA PRO A 282 -6.08 3.74 -24.23
C PRO A 282 -5.35 2.69 -25.10
N GLY A 283 -6.07 1.64 -25.52
CA GLY A 283 -5.56 0.60 -26.43
C GLY A 283 -4.72 -0.51 -25.78
N VAL A 284 -4.45 -0.45 -24.48
CA VAL A 284 -3.64 -1.46 -23.76
C VAL A 284 -4.50 -2.61 -23.16
N GLY A 285 -5.83 -2.53 -23.27
CA GLY A 285 -6.76 -3.31 -22.42
C GLY A 285 -7.70 -4.32 -23.09
N ALA A 286 -7.62 -4.62 -24.39
CA ALA A 286 -8.59 -5.53 -25.03
C ALA A 286 -8.01 -6.92 -25.39
N ASP A 287 -6.77 -7.00 -25.89
CA ASP A 287 -6.25 -8.24 -26.51
C ASP A 287 -4.96 -8.81 -25.88
N GLU A 288 -4.35 -8.10 -24.91
CA GLU A 288 -3.09 -8.51 -24.27
C GLU A 288 -3.24 -8.73 -22.76
N GLU A 289 -4.15 -9.63 -22.36
CA GLU A 289 -4.29 -10.13 -20.99
C GLU A 289 -3.08 -10.97 -20.55
N ARG A 290 -1.89 -10.37 -20.44
CA ARG A 290 -0.68 -11.09 -20.03
C ARG A 290 0.01 -10.40 -18.87
N PHE A 291 0.19 -11.18 -17.82
CA PHE A 291 1.15 -10.88 -16.75
C PHE A 291 2.53 -10.60 -17.35
N ARG A 292 3.03 -9.37 -17.20
CA ARG A 292 4.33 -8.90 -17.71
C ARG A 292 5.29 -8.61 -16.54
N PRO A 293 5.95 -9.65 -15.95
CA PRO A 293 6.81 -9.48 -14.79
C PRO A 293 7.95 -8.48 -15.04
N ASP A 294 8.42 -8.37 -16.29
CA ASP A 294 9.50 -7.45 -16.66
C ASP A 294 9.17 -5.98 -16.36
N SER A 295 7.91 -5.58 -16.52
CA SER A 295 7.49 -4.21 -16.22
C SER A 295 7.59 -3.92 -14.72
N ALA A 296 7.19 -4.88 -13.88
CA ALA A 296 7.29 -4.78 -12.43
C ALA A 296 8.76 -4.82 -11.97
N LEU A 297 9.57 -5.73 -12.52
CA LEU A 297 10.98 -5.87 -12.20
C LEU A 297 11.79 -4.60 -12.53
N ARG A 298 11.43 -3.87 -13.59
CA ARG A 298 12.05 -2.57 -13.94
C ARG A 298 11.77 -1.47 -12.92
N LEU A 299 10.74 -1.60 -12.09
CA LEU A 299 10.45 -0.65 -11.01
C LEU A 299 11.25 -0.96 -9.73
N MET A 300 11.95 -2.09 -9.67
CA MET A 300 12.90 -2.36 -8.59
C MET A 300 14.19 -1.58 -8.83
N PRO A 301 14.75 -0.83 -7.84
CA PRO A 301 14.40 -0.74 -6.42
C PRO A 301 13.40 0.37 -6.02
N ALA A 302 12.92 1.22 -6.93
CA ALA A 302 11.98 2.30 -6.61
C ALA A 302 10.72 1.83 -5.84
N ALA A 303 10.18 0.65 -6.16
CA ALA A 303 9.02 0.12 -5.45
C ALA A 303 9.33 -0.27 -3.99
N MET A 304 10.56 -0.69 -3.68
CA MET A 304 11.00 -0.90 -2.29
C MET A 304 10.97 0.42 -1.50
N LEU A 305 11.39 1.52 -2.13
CA LEU A 305 11.26 2.87 -1.53
C LEU A 305 9.79 3.28 -1.38
N GLY A 306 8.93 2.91 -2.34
CA GLY A 306 7.48 3.09 -2.24
C GLY A 306 6.90 2.37 -1.01
N CYS A 307 7.30 1.13 -0.77
CA CYS A 307 6.92 0.38 0.44
C CYS A 307 7.43 1.04 1.72
N LEU A 308 8.68 1.53 1.74
CA LEU A 308 9.23 2.26 2.89
C LEU A 308 8.50 3.60 3.14
N ALA A 309 7.99 4.26 2.10
CA ALA A 309 7.18 5.46 2.25
C ALA A 309 5.76 5.14 2.74
N ALA A 310 5.18 4.01 2.28
CA ALA A 310 3.83 3.61 2.62
C ALA A 310 3.71 2.96 4.01
N LEU A 311 4.66 2.11 4.40
CA LEU A 311 4.60 1.28 5.61
C LEU A 311 5.97 1.16 6.32
N PRO A 312 6.66 2.26 6.66
CA PRO A 312 7.98 2.17 7.31
C PRO A 312 7.94 1.44 8.65
N SER A 313 6.87 1.64 9.41
CA SER A 313 6.67 1.06 10.74
C SER A 313 6.61 -0.48 10.72
N ARG A 314 6.20 -1.10 9.60
CA ARG A 314 6.19 -2.56 9.42
C ARG A 314 7.61 -3.11 9.48
N TYR A 315 8.50 -2.57 8.67
CA TYR A 315 9.88 -3.03 8.56
C TYR A 315 10.69 -2.67 9.80
N LEU A 316 10.46 -1.47 10.35
CA LEU A 316 11.11 -1.03 11.57
C LEU A 316 10.67 -1.86 12.78
N GLY A 317 9.38 -2.18 12.90
CA GLY A 317 8.86 -3.03 13.97
C GLY A 317 9.50 -4.41 13.97
N THR A 318 9.57 -5.07 12.80
CA THR A 318 10.24 -6.36 12.63
C THR A 318 11.73 -6.27 12.98
N LEU A 319 12.43 -5.26 12.47
CA LEU A 319 13.86 -5.03 12.74
C LEU A 319 14.11 -4.89 14.25
N VAL A 320 13.35 -4.02 14.91
CA VAL A 320 13.49 -3.76 16.36
C VAL A 320 13.23 -5.05 17.14
N PHE A 321 12.12 -5.74 16.88
CA PHE A 321 11.75 -6.93 17.63
C PHE A 321 12.76 -8.07 17.51
N LEU A 322 13.26 -8.33 16.30
CA LEU A 322 14.30 -9.33 16.11
C LEU A 322 15.63 -8.90 16.76
N SER A 323 15.95 -7.61 16.69
CA SER A 323 17.16 -7.06 17.32
C SER A 323 17.13 -7.17 18.85
N LEU A 324 15.96 -7.04 19.49
CA LEU A 324 15.81 -7.10 20.96
C LEU A 324 16.43 -8.35 21.57
N GLN A 325 16.42 -9.46 20.84
CA GLN A 325 16.94 -10.75 21.31
C GLN A 325 18.46 -10.78 21.42
N HIS A 326 19.14 -9.81 20.79
CA HIS A 326 20.58 -9.71 20.70
C HIS A 326 21.16 -8.50 21.45
N LEU A 327 20.30 -7.62 21.99
CA LEU A 327 20.76 -6.42 22.68
C LEU A 327 21.26 -6.74 24.10
N PRO A 328 22.45 -6.24 24.49
CA PRO A 328 22.90 -6.37 25.87
C PRO A 328 22.02 -5.53 26.80
N ARG A 329 21.84 -6.00 28.04
CA ARG A 329 20.98 -5.35 29.04
C ARG A 329 21.37 -3.89 29.32
N SER A 330 22.64 -3.53 29.13
CA SER A 330 23.15 -2.16 29.28
C SER A 330 22.52 -1.16 28.31
N VAL A 331 21.99 -1.61 27.16
CA VAL A 331 21.28 -0.74 26.21
C VAL A 331 19.99 -0.20 26.82
N GLY A 332 19.38 -0.92 27.77
CA GLY A 332 18.09 -0.58 28.37
C GLY A 332 18.08 0.75 29.13
N SER A 333 19.19 1.17 29.75
CA SER A 333 19.27 2.43 30.51
C SER A 333 19.68 3.64 29.65
N GLY A 334 20.25 3.39 28.45
CA GLY A 334 20.74 4.44 27.55
C GLY A 334 19.67 5.08 26.65
N ALA A 335 20.12 5.99 25.78
CA ALA A 335 19.26 6.60 24.77
C ALA A 335 18.67 5.56 23.79
N GLY A 336 19.45 4.52 23.45
CA GLY A 336 18.97 3.41 22.63
C GLY A 336 17.79 2.66 23.27
N GLY A 337 17.88 2.35 24.57
CA GLY A 337 16.78 1.73 25.32
C GLY A 337 15.52 2.61 25.37
N ARG A 338 15.67 3.93 25.50
CA ARG A 338 14.54 4.87 25.40
C ARG A 338 13.89 4.84 24.02
N ALA A 339 14.67 4.87 22.95
CA ALA A 339 14.16 4.80 21.58
C ALA A 339 13.42 3.48 21.32
N ILE A 340 13.96 2.35 21.80
CA ILE A 340 13.31 1.05 21.71
C ILE A 340 11.98 1.03 22.48
N ARG A 341 11.94 1.54 23.72
CA ARG A 341 10.69 1.63 24.48
C ARG A 341 9.65 2.53 23.80
N TRP A 342 10.08 3.63 23.21
CA TRP A 342 9.21 4.48 22.40
C TRP A 342 8.66 3.71 21.20
N LEU A 343 9.50 3.04 20.41
CA LEU A 343 9.09 2.24 19.25
C LEU A 343 8.11 1.12 19.64
N LEU A 344 8.37 0.39 20.73
CA LEU A 344 7.46 -0.66 21.21
C LEU A 344 6.16 -0.11 21.83
N GLY A 345 6.12 1.18 22.16
CA GLY A 345 4.91 1.92 22.52
C GLY A 345 4.31 2.64 21.31
N TRP A 346 4.23 3.97 21.39
CA TRP A 346 3.60 4.82 20.35
C TRP A 346 4.48 5.04 19.11
N GLY A 347 5.77 4.74 19.17
CA GLY A 347 6.72 5.15 18.14
C GLY A 347 6.48 4.55 16.77
N LEU A 348 5.94 3.32 16.67
CA LEU A 348 5.55 2.77 15.37
C LEU A 348 4.35 3.51 14.77
N VAL A 349 3.40 3.96 15.59
CA VAL A 349 2.27 4.79 15.16
C VAL A 349 2.77 6.16 14.70
N ASP A 350 3.68 6.78 15.45
CA ASP A 350 4.29 8.07 15.10
C ASP A 350 5.06 8.00 13.78
N VAL A 351 5.89 6.96 13.61
CA VAL A 351 6.66 6.70 12.38
C VAL A 351 5.73 6.49 11.19
N GLN A 352 4.62 5.76 11.39
CA GLN A 352 3.63 5.55 10.35
C GLN A 352 2.88 6.84 9.99
N GLY A 353 2.49 7.63 10.98
CA GLY A 353 1.86 8.94 10.76
C GLY A 353 2.78 9.89 9.98
N ALA A 354 4.06 9.95 10.36
CA ALA A 354 5.06 10.74 9.65
C ALA A 354 5.23 10.30 8.18
N SER A 355 5.02 9.02 7.87
CA SER A 355 5.15 8.48 6.52
C SER A 355 4.10 8.99 5.54
N LEU A 356 2.94 9.46 6.03
CA LEU A 356 1.91 10.07 5.18
C LEU A 356 2.43 11.27 4.39
N VAL A 357 3.43 12.00 4.90
CA VAL A 357 4.08 13.11 4.19
C VAL A 357 4.83 12.63 2.93
N ALA A 358 5.26 11.36 2.92
CA ALA A 358 5.97 10.73 1.81
C ALA A 358 5.07 9.87 0.90
N VAL A 359 3.77 9.74 1.19
CA VAL A 359 2.86 8.82 0.47
C VAL A 359 2.79 9.10 -1.03
N GLY A 360 2.94 10.37 -1.44
CA GLY A 360 2.99 10.78 -2.85
C GLY A 360 4.10 10.12 -3.67
N LEU A 361 5.19 9.68 -3.03
CA LEU A 361 6.27 8.97 -3.72
C LEU A 361 5.80 7.68 -4.38
N VAL A 362 4.78 7.01 -3.82
CA VAL A 362 4.25 5.75 -4.36
C VAL A 362 3.68 5.93 -5.77
N GLY A 363 2.96 7.02 -6.02
CA GLY A 363 2.44 7.34 -7.37
C GLY A 363 3.55 7.63 -8.38
N VAL A 364 4.63 8.26 -7.93
CA VAL A 364 5.81 8.56 -8.77
C VAL A 364 6.52 7.28 -9.22
N VAL A 365 6.57 6.26 -8.37
CA VAL A 365 7.19 4.97 -8.71
C VAL A 365 6.58 4.37 -9.97
N ALA A 366 5.25 4.45 -10.17
CA ALA A 366 4.58 3.89 -11.34
C ALA A 366 5.12 4.42 -12.68
N TRP A 367 5.62 5.66 -12.70
CA TRP A 367 6.06 6.36 -13.91
C TRP A 367 7.58 6.45 -14.05
N GLY A 368 8.33 5.84 -13.14
CA GLY A 368 9.79 5.83 -13.14
C GLY A 368 10.40 4.64 -13.86
N ARG A 369 11.75 4.62 -13.94
CA ARG A 369 12.55 3.50 -14.47
C ARG A 369 13.29 2.72 -13.36
N GLY A 370 12.75 2.73 -12.14
CA GLY A 370 13.33 2.04 -10.98
C GLY A 370 14.36 2.85 -10.18
N GLY A 371 14.80 4.02 -10.65
CA GLY A 371 15.83 4.81 -9.99
C GLY A 371 15.37 5.54 -8.72
N LEU A 372 16.06 5.35 -7.58
CA LEU A 372 15.73 6.04 -6.33
C LEU A 372 15.79 7.58 -6.45
N ARG A 373 16.82 8.10 -7.13
CA ARG A 373 16.97 9.54 -7.39
C ARG A 373 15.84 10.09 -8.25
N GLU A 374 15.31 9.29 -9.16
CA GLU A 374 14.19 9.66 -10.02
C GLU A 374 12.92 9.79 -9.19
N VAL A 375 12.65 8.84 -8.28
CA VAL A 375 11.51 8.90 -7.35
C VAL A 375 11.55 10.15 -6.48
N LEU A 376 12.71 10.48 -5.89
CA LEU A 376 12.83 11.67 -5.04
C LEU A 376 12.65 12.98 -5.83
N ARG A 377 13.25 13.07 -7.03
CA ARG A 377 13.07 14.23 -7.91
C ARG A 377 11.63 14.34 -8.42
N GLY A 378 11.00 13.22 -8.74
CA GLY A 378 9.61 13.15 -9.15
C GLY A 378 8.67 13.54 -8.01
N GLY A 379 8.95 13.13 -6.78
CA GLY A 379 8.21 13.56 -5.58
C GLY A 379 8.27 15.07 -5.38
N ARG A 380 9.46 15.67 -5.54
CA ARG A 380 9.60 17.14 -5.49
C ARG A 380 8.81 17.83 -6.61
N ARG A 381 8.75 17.25 -7.82
CA ARG A 381 7.95 17.78 -8.93
C ARG A 381 6.46 17.65 -8.66
N LEU A 382 6.02 16.51 -8.12
CA LEU A 382 4.66 16.27 -7.69
C LEU A 382 4.22 17.30 -6.65
N LEU A 383 5.01 17.52 -5.60
CA LEU A 383 4.70 18.53 -4.58
C LEU A 383 4.63 19.95 -5.13
N ARG A 384 5.45 20.28 -6.14
CA ARG A 384 5.43 21.58 -6.80
C ARG A 384 4.24 21.78 -7.74
N ALA A 385 3.79 20.71 -8.39
CA ALA A 385 2.71 20.79 -9.38
C ALA A 385 1.32 20.56 -8.77
N GLU A 386 1.21 19.61 -7.83
CA GLU A 386 -0.07 19.02 -7.38
C GLU A 386 -0.14 18.89 -5.84
N GLY A 387 0.66 19.66 -5.08
CA GLY A 387 0.78 19.54 -3.63
C GLY A 387 -0.57 19.66 -2.88
N GLY A 388 -1.42 20.61 -3.24
CA GLY A 388 -2.75 20.74 -2.63
C GLY A 388 -3.70 19.57 -2.96
N HIS A 389 -3.66 19.06 -4.19
CA HIS A 389 -4.43 17.86 -4.56
C HIS A 389 -3.90 16.60 -3.87
N LEU A 390 -2.59 16.50 -3.64
CA LEU A 390 -2.00 15.41 -2.86
C LEU A 390 -2.54 15.42 -1.42
N VAL A 391 -2.55 16.57 -0.75
CA VAL A 391 -3.13 16.72 0.61
C VAL A 391 -4.60 16.27 0.62
N ALA A 392 -5.41 16.75 -0.32
CA ALA A 392 -6.82 16.39 -0.42
C ALA A 392 -7.02 14.88 -0.65
N THR A 393 -6.22 14.29 -1.53
CA THR A 393 -6.27 12.85 -1.84
C THR A 393 -5.89 12.01 -0.63
N THR A 394 -4.83 12.39 0.08
CA THR A 394 -4.43 11.73 1.33
C THR A 394 -5.51 11.87 2.39
N ALA A 395 -6.13 13.03 2.56
CA ALA A 395 -7.22 13.23 3.51
C ALA A 395 -8.46 12.38 3.17
N MET A 396 -8.89 12.38 1.89
CA MET A 396 -10.01 11.54 1.43
C MET A 396 -9.73 10.06 1.66
N SER A 397 -8.50 9.60 1.35
CA SER A 397 -8.10 8.21 1.60
C SER A 397 -8.13 7.86 3.10
N ALA A 398 -7.59 8.73 3.96
CA ALA A 398 -7.57 8.52 5.40
C ALA A 398 -8.98 8.46 5.98
N ILE A 399 -9.89 9.35 5.54
CA ILE A 399 -11.31 9.34 5.94
C ILE A 399 -11.99 8.04 5.48
N ALA A 400 -11.81 7.65 4.22
CA ALA A 400 -12.40 6.41 3.70
C ALA A 400 -11.92 5.19 4.50
N THR A 401 -10.61 5.07 4.73
CA THR A 401 -10.03 3.99 5.52
C THR A 401 -10.52 4.00 6.96
N ALA A 402 -10.65 5.19 7.59
CA ALA A 402 -11.16 5.33 8.95
C ALA A 402 -12.61 4.86 9.08
N LEU A 403 -13.47 5.29 8.16
CA LEU A 403 -14.89 4.92 8.15
C LEU A 403 -15.07 3.43 7.88
N LEU A 404 -14.36 2.88 6.90
CA LEU A 404 -14.47 1.45 6.53
C LEU A 404 -13.96 0.53 7.64
N ALA A 405 -12.82 0.86 8.23
CA ALA A 405 -12.30 0.10 9.38
C ALA A 405 -13.20 0.27 10.61
N GLY A 406 -13.54 1.51 10.97
CA GLY A 406 -14.41 1.79 12.12
C GLY A 406 -15.77 1.11 12.01
N LEU A 407 -16.37 1.06 10.82
CA LEU A 407 -17.62 0.34 10.57
C LEU A 407 -17.46 -1.16 10.75
N ALA A 408 -16.40 -1.77 10.21
CA ALA A 408 -16.13 -3.21 10.37
C ALA A 408 -16.01 -3.60 11.86
N TYR A 409 -15.29 -2.80 12.65
CA TYR A 409 -15.21 -3.00 14.10
C TYR A 409 -16.55 -2.75 14.79
N SER A 410 -17.26 -1.69 14.43
CA SER A 410 -18.56 -1.38 15.01
C SER A 410 -19.53 -2.55 14.85
N VAL A 411 -19.56 -3.17 13.66
CA VAL A 411 -20.44 -4.32 13.38
C VAL A 411 -20.02 -5.55 14.17
N LEU A 412 -18.74 -5.91 14.15
CA LEU A 412 -18.30 -7.15 14.81
C LEU A 412 -18.27 -7.06 16.33
N LEU A 413 -18.04 -5.88 16.90
CA LEU A 413 -18.05 -5.67 18.35
C LEU A 413 -19.46 -5.66 18.95
N LEU A 414 -20.52 -5.71 18.13
CA LEU A 414 -21.89 -5.98 18.60
C LEU A 414 -22.10 -7.47 18.94
N LEU A 415 -21.20 -8.35 18.47
CA LEU A 415 -21.31 -9.79 18.72
C LEU A 415 -20.84 -10.13 20.14
N PRO A 416 -21.34 -11.24 20.72
CA PRO A 416 -20.90 -11.67 22.04
C PRO A 416 -19.38 -11.82 22.12
N LEU A 417 -18.79 -11.39 23.24
CA LEU A 417 -17.34 -11.45 23.45
C LEU A 417 -16.84 -12.90 23.35
N ALA A 418 -16.16 -13.20 22.25
CA ALA A 418 -15.56 -14.49 21.98
C ALA A 418 -14.16 -14.32 21.40
N GLY A 419 -13.33 -15.35 21.52
CA GLY A 419 -11.94 -15.29 21.07
C GLY A 419 -11.79 -14.99 19.58
N TRP A 420 -12.76 -15.33 18.73
CA TRP A 420 -12.67 -15.06 17.30
C TRP A 420 -13.06 -13.63 16.90
N VAL A 421 -13.71 -12.86 17.77
CA VAL A 421 -14.30 -11.55 17.42
C VAL A 421 -13.23 -10.53 17.04
N LEU A 422 -12.18 -10.38 17.85
CA LEU A 422 -11.11 -9.41 17.57
C LEU A 422 -10.32 -9.77 16.29
N PRO A 423 -9.83 -11.01 16.10
CA PRO A 423 -9.21 -11.41 14.83
C PRO A 423 -10.11 -11.24 13.60
N ALA A 424 -11.42 -11.50 13.75
CA ALA A 424 -12.37 -11.24 12.69
C ALA A 424 -12.49 -9.74 12.40
N ALA A 425 -12.52 -8.88 13.43
CA ALA A 425 -12.63 -7.43 13.27
C ALA A 425 -11.43 -6.84 12.53
N ASP A 426 -10.22 -7.24 12.94
CA ASP A 426 -8.97 -6.89 12.26
C ASP A 426 -9.10 -7.20 10.76
N SER A 427 -9.52 -8.41 10.45
CA SER A 427 -9.48 -8.91 9.09
C SER A 427 -10.61 -8.43 8.18
N TYR A 428 -11.82 -8.28 8.69
CA TYR A 428 -12.90 -7.59 7.96
C TYR A 428 -12.54 -6.12 7.74
N SER A 429 -11.78 -5.50 8.65
CA SER A 429 -11.26 -4.14 8.43
C SER A 429 -10.31 -4.12 7.22
N HIS A 430 -9.38 -5.07 7.11
CA HIS A 430 -8.48 -5.18 5.95
C HIS A 430 -9.24 -5.40 4.64
N TYR A 431 -10.25 -6.27 4.67
CA TYR A 431 -11.13 -6.49 3.53
C TYR A 431 -11.86 -5.20 3.12
N ALA A 432 -12.44 -4.49 4.09
CA ALA A 432 -13.17 -3.25 3.85
C ALA A 432 -12.25 -2.12 3.36
N THR A 433 -11.00 -2.05 3.82
CA THR A 433 -10.05 -0.99 3.46
C THR A 433 -9.28 -1.25 2.16
N LEU A 434 -9.26 -2.48 1.66
CA LEU A 434 -8.57 -2.83 0.41
C LEU A 434 -9.03 -2.01 -0.81
N PRO A 435 -10.35 -1.83 -1.09
CA PRO A 435 -10.81 -0.97 -2.16
C PRO A 435 -10.35 0.49 -2.01
N ALA A 436 -10.35 1.02 -0.79
CA ALA A 436 -9.84 2.36 -0.52
C ALA A 436 -8.33 2.46 -0.79
N GLY A 437 -7.55 1.42 -0.46
CA GLY A 437 -6.13 1.36 -0.78
C GLY A 437 -5.84 1.31 -2.28
N LEU A 438 -6.61 0.53 -3.04
CA LEU A 438 -6.53 0.48 -4.51
C LEU A 438 -6.89 1.83 -5.14
N TRP A 439 -7.96 2.46 -4.67
CA TRP A 439 -8.37 3.79 -5.10
C TRP A 439 -7.31 4.83 -4.79
N THR A 440 -6.72 4.78 -3.59
CA THR A 440 -5.64 5.70 -3.17
C THR A 440 -4.44 5.55 -4.09
N LEU A 441 -4.02 4.32 -4.38
CA LEU A 441 -2.92 4.04 -5.27
C LEU A 441 -3.18 4.58 -6.69
N ALA A 442 -4.38 4.37 -7.22
CA ALA A 442 -4.79 4.90 -8.52
C ALA A 442 -4.83 6.44 -8.55
N GLY A 443 -5.30 7.08 -7.46
CA GLY A 443 -5.28 8.53 -7.31
C GLY A 443 -3.86 9.09 -7.30
N LEU A 444 -2.93 8.44 -6.61
CA LEU A 444 -1.52 8.82 -6.60
C LEU A 444 -0.86 8.67 -7.98
N ILE A 445 -1.18 7.60 -8.72
CA ILE A 445 -0.72 7.38 -10.10
C ILE A 445 -1.22 8.51 -11.00
N GLU A 446 -2.48 8.93 -10.84
CA GLU A 446 -3.09 10.00 -11.63
C GLU A 446 -2.45 11.37 -11.34
N LEU A 447 -2.22 11.70 -10.06
CA LEU A 447 -1.50 12.93 -9.69
C LEU A 447 -0.06 12.93 -10.23
N ALA A 448 0.62 11.78 -10.17
CA ALA A 448 1.94 11.62 -10.76
C ALA A 448 1.92 11.79 -12.29
N GLN A 449 0.88 11.30 -12.97
CA GLN A 449 0.73 11.47 -14.42
C GLN A 449 0.62 12.93 -14.83
N ARG A 450 -0.14 13.74 -14.07
CA ARG A 450 -0.30 15.18 -14.34
C ARG A 450 0.99 15.96 -14.17
N SER A 451 1.86 15.53 -13.24
CA SER A 451 3.06 16.26 -12.83
C SER A 451 4.35 15.79 -13.50
N LEU A 452 4.42 14.57 -14.04
CA LEU A 452 5.66 13.99 -14.57
C LEU A 452 5.74 14.02 -16.10
N PRO A 453 6.86 14.47 -16.69
CA PRO A 453 7.01 14.53 -18.14
C PRO A 453 7.08 13.14 -18.79
N THR A 454 7.61 12.14 -18.10
CA THR A 454 7.67 10.75 -18.57
C THR A 454 6.27 10.15 -18.77
N ALA A 455 5.31 10.55 -17.94
CA ALA A 455 3.93 10.13 -18.06
C ALA A 455 3.22 10.82 -19.24
N ARG A 456 3.47 12.11 -19.43
CA ARG A 456 2.90 12.88 -20.57
C ARG A 456 3.37 12.37 -21.93
N ALA A 457 4.60 11.88 -22.03
CA ALA A 457 5.12 11.30 -23.28
C ALA A 457 4.43 9.98 -23.69
N LEU A 458 3.76 9.29 -22.74
CA LEU A 458 3.07 8.02 -22.97
C LEU A 458 1.55 8.19 -23.11
N ALA A 459 1.01 9.34 -22.71
CA ALA A 459 -0.39 9.67 -22.94
C ALA A 459 -0.49 10.37 -24.30
N PRO A 460 -1.07 9.74 -25.35
CA PRO A 460 -1.41 10.49 -26.55
C PRO A 460 -2.34 11.64 -26.15
N GLU A 461 -2.18 12.81 -26.78
CA GLU A 461 -3.12 13.93 -26.59
C GLU A 461 -4.53 13.41 -26.81
N ALA A 462 -5.29 13.29 -25.73
CA ALA A 462 -6.73 13.11 -25.84
C ALA A 462 -7.23 14.39 -26.51
N VAL A 463 -7.56 14.26 -27.80
CA VAL A 463 -8.27 15.29 -28.55
C VAL A 463 -9.46 15.71 -27.70
N ASP A 464 -9.53 17.01 -27.46
CA ASP A 464 -10.54 17.71 -26.68
C ASP A 464 -11.96 17.23 -27.07
N ASP A 465 -12.56 16.32 -26.30
CA ASP A 465 -13.98 15.96 -26.37
C ASP A 465 -14.86 17.08 -25.77
N ALA A 466 -14.47 18.33 -26.01
CA ALA A 466 -15.23 19.54 -25.73
C ALA A 466 -16.09 19.98 -26.93
N ARG A 467 -16.32 19.10 -27.92
CA ARG A 467 -17.36 19.30 -28.95
C ARG A 467 -18.45 18.25 -28.75
N GLY A 468 -19.54 18.68 -28.11
CA GLY A 468 -20.76 17.88 -27.99
C GLY A 468 -21.33 17.49 -29.36
N PRO A 469 -22.16 16.44 -29.42
CA PRO A 469 -22.83 16.01 -30.65
C PRO A 469 -23.93 17.03 -31.01
N GLY A 470 -23.60 18.00 -31.85
CA GLY A 470 -24.58 19.02 -32.20
C GLY A 470 -24.05 20.17 -33.03
N GLU A 471 -23.38 19.90 -34.15
CA GLU A 471 -23.47 20.83 -35.29
C GLU A 471 -23.21 20.07 -36.58
N ALA A 472 -24.31 19.67 -37.21
CA ALA A 472 -24.30 19.17 -38.58
C ALA A 472 -23.79 20.29 -39.49
N ALA A 473 -22.67 20.05 -40.16
CA ALA A 473 -22.26 20.86 -41.29
C ALA A 473 -23.40 20.82 -42.34
N PRO A 474 -23.93 21.97 -42.79
CA PRO A 474 -24.94 21.96 -43.83
C PRO A 474 -24.32 21.52 -45.15
N ALA A 475 -24.83 20.43 -45.69
CA ALA A 475 -24.63 20.04 -47.08
C ALA A 475 -25.27 21.10 -47.98
N SER A 476 -24.45 21.84 -48.74
CA SER A 476 -24.94 22.66 -49.84
C SER A 476 -24.62 21.96 -51.17
N ASP A 477 -25.55 21.15 -51.64
CA ASP A 477 -25.71 20.85 -53.05
C ASP A 477 -27.06 21.41 -53.48
N ALA A 478 -27.06 22.42 -54.37
CA ALA A 478 -27.92 22.45 -55.56
C ALA A 478 -27.78 23.73 -56.40
N ILE A 479 -27.23 23.54 -57.61
CA ILE A 479 -27.84 23.88 -58.93
C ILE A 479 -27.92 25.36 -59.39
N GLY A 480 -27.29 25.57 -60.56
CA GLY A 480 -27.59 26.60 -61.58
C GLY A 480 -26.28 27.01 -62.28
N GLY A 481 -25.95 26.67 -63.52
CA GLY A 481 -26.74 26.48 -64.74
C GLY A 481 -26.24 27.50 -65.76
N GLY A 482 -25.57 27.06 -66.84
CA GLY A 482 -25.15 27.96 -67.94
C GLY A 482 -24.11 27.34 -68.89
N PRO A 483 -24.34 27.30 -70.21
CA PRO A 483 -23.62 26.43 -71.16
C PRO A 483 -22.55 27.16 -71.98
N ASP A 484 -21.66 26.38 -72.61
CA ASP A 484 -21.11 26.53 -73.98
C ASP A 484 -19.69 25.91 -74.08
N GLY A 485 -19.52 25.02 -75.07
CA GLY A 485 -18.33 24.19 -75.32
C GLY A 485 -17.14 24.93 -75.97
N PRO A 486 -16.27 24.28 -76.79
CA PRO A 486 -16.29 22.88 -77.25
C PRO A 486 -14.97 22.10 -77.09
N LEU A 487 -15.07 20.81 -77.40
CA LEU A 487 -14.02 19.82 -77.64
C LEU A 487 -13.07 20.20 -78.79
N ALA A 488 -11.77 19.99 -78.57
CA ALA A 488 -10.72 19.62 -79.53
C ALA A 488 -9.43 19.38 -78.72
N VAL A 489 -8.45 18.51 -78.96
CA VAL A 489 -8.11 17.53 -79.99
C VAL A 489 -6.84 16.80 -79.46
N ALA A 490 -6.75 15.48 -79.68
CA ALA A 490 -5.58 14.62 -79.90
C ALA A 490 -4.15 14.98 -79.37
N ALA A 491 -3.61 14.03 -78.61
CA ALA A 491 -2.33 13.32 -78.79
C ALA A 491 -1.24 13.88 -79.75
N GLY A 492 0.01 13.87 -79.27
CA GLY A 492 1.13 13.33 -80.06
C GLY A 492 2.45 14.12 -80.06
N ILE A 493 3.47 13.52 -79.43
CA ILE A 493 4.87 13.38 -79.90
C ILE A 493 5.78 14.65 -79.94
N GLY A 494 6.80 14.62 -79.07
CA GLY A 494 8.22 14.72 -79.46
C GLY A 494 8.91 16.08 -79.40
N VAL A 495 9.81 16.26 -78.41
CA VAL A 495 11.28 16.33 -78.59
C VAL A 495 11.93 15.65 -77.40
#